data_AF-K1V121-F1
#
_entry.id   AF-K1V121-F1
#
_cell.length_a   1.000
_cell.length_b   1.000
_cell.length_c   1.000
_cell.angle_alpha   90.00
_cell.angle_beta   90.00
_cell.angle_gamma   90.00
#
_symmetry.space_group_name_H-M   'P 1'
#
loop_
_entity.id
_entity.type
_entity.pdbx_description
1 polymer ?
#
loop_
_entity_poly.entity_id
_entity_poly.type
_entity_poly.pdbx_seq_one_letter_code
_entity_poly.pdbx_strand_id
1 'polypeptide(L)'
;MVNFREKMLSFRHLCYKNGYLFAAFLIPVILMGIAYISFGIYPFGGRSVLSLDLNAQYVFYFDYVHDVIGNGESLMYSWSRNLSGEFMGIIGYYLASPFNILVWIFPRSMITEGLLTMMLAKFGACGVTFALFCT
;
A
#
# COMPACT_ATOMS: atom_id res chain seq x y z
N MET A 1 38.09 -8.12 -5.29
CA MET A 1 36.70 -8.16 -5.79
C MET A 1 36.01 -9.34 -5.13
N VAL A 2 35.06 -9.10 -4.21
CA VAL A 2 34.35 -10.17 -3.48
C VAL A 2 33.58 -11.04 -4.48
N ASN A 3 33.77 -12.36 -4.39
CA ASN A 3 33.26 -13.33 -5.35
C ASN A 3 31.72 -13.42 -5.26
N PHE A 4 31.01 -13.57 -6.39
CA PHE A 4 29.53 -13.58 -6.43
C PHE A 4 28.92 -14.63 -5.47
N ARG A 5 29.60 -15.76 -5.32
CA ARG A 5 29.25 -16.84 -4.39
C ARG A 5 29.27 -16.41 -2.92
N GLU A 6 30.20 -15.54 -2.52
CA GLU A 6 30.29 -15.02 -1.15
C GLU A 6 29.18 -14.01 -0.85
N LYS A 7 28.81 -13.17 -1.83
CA LYS A 7 27.62 -12.31 -1.71
C LYS A 7 26.35 -13.14 -1.53
N MET A 8 26.21 -14.25 -2.25
CA MET A 8 25.04 -15.12 -2.17
C MET A 8 24.96 -15.87 -0.83
N LEU A 9 26.10 -16.31 -0.27
CA LEU A 9 26.18 -16.94 1.05
C LEU A 9 25.91 -15.93 2.18
N SER A 10 26.46 -14.71 2.07
CA SER A 10 26.20 -13.62 3.01
C SER A 10 24.72 -13.21 3.01
N PHE A 11 24.10 -13.11 1.83
CA PHE A 11 22.66 -12.84 1.70
C PHE A 11 21.82 -13.94 2.35
N ARG A 12 22.14 -15.22 2.11
CA ARG A 12 21.44 -16.34 2.75
C ARG A 12 21.59 -16.33 4.27
N HIS A 13 22.77 -15.98 4.78
CA HIS A 13 23.01 -15.88 6.22
C HIS A 13 22.26 -14.71 6.86
N LEU A 14 22.19 -13.55 6.18
CA LEU A 14 21.39 -12.40 6.57
C LEU A 14 19.89 -12.73 6.61
N CYS A 15 19.38 -13.43 5.59
CA CYS A 15 18.00 -13.91 5.53
C CYS A 15 17.68 -14.93 6.64
N TYR A 16 18.62 -15.82 7.00
CA TYR A 16 18.42 -16.79 8.08
C TYR A 16 18.44 -16.13 9.46
N LYS A 17 19.39 -15.22 9.71
CA LYS A 17 19.50 -14.48 10.97
C LYS A 17 18.26 -13.62 11.23
N ASN A 18 17.71 -13.03 10.17
CA ASN A 18 16.53 -12.17 10.24
C ASN A 18 15.24 -12.87 9.75
N GLY A 19 15.23 -14.21 9.69
CA GLY A 19 14.11 -14.98 9.16
C GLY A 19 12.81 -14.73 9.93
N TYR A 20 12.91 -14.41 11.22
CA TYR A 20 11.78 -14.04 12.06
C TYR A 20 11.10 -12.73 11.60
N LEU A 21 11.82 -11.79 10.96
CA LEU A 21 11.22 -10.56 10.42
C LEU A 21 10.31 -10.86 9.23
N PHE A 22 10.65 -11.87 8.41
CA PHE A 22 9.77 -12.32 7.34
C PHE A 22 8.49 -12.95 7.90
N ALA A 23 8.61 -13.77 8.95
CA ALA A 23 7.44 -14.31 9.65
C ALA A 23 6.59 -13.19 10.28
N ALA A 24 7.24 -12.19 10.88
CA ALA A 24 6.58 -11.04 11.48
C ALA A 24 5.82 -10.19 10.44
N PHE A 25 6.29 -10.13 9.20
CA PHE A 25 5.54 -9.51 8.09
C PHE A 25 4.39 -10.40 7.61
N LEU A 26 4.67 -11.68 7.32
CA LEU A 26 3.74 -12.56 6.63
C LEU A 26 2.57 -13.02 7.51
N ILE A 27 2.78 -13.25 8.80
CA ILE A 27 1.72 -13.72 9.69
C ILE A 27 0.54 -12.71 9.76
N PRO A 28 0.76 -11.41 10.05
CA PRO A 28 -0.33 -10.43 10.04
C PRO A 28 -0.98 -10.28 8.67
N VAL A 29 -0.20 -10.29 7.58
CA VAL A 29 -0.70 -10.20 6.21
C VAL A 29 -1.65 -11.36 5.90
N ILE A 30 -1.24 -12.59 6.22
CA ILE A 30 -2.03 -13.79 5.95
C ILE A 30 -3.30 -13.79 6.81
N LEU A 31 -3.20 -13.49 8.10
CA LEU A 31 -4.36 -13.44 8.99
C LEU A 31 -5.38 -12.38 8.52
N MET A 32 -4.90 -11.19 8.15
CA MET A 32 -5.77 -10.15 7.64
C MET A 32 -6.35 -10.50 6.26
N GLY A 33 -5.57 -11.14 5.39
CA GLY A 33 -6.03 -11.65 4.11
C GLY A 33 -7.15 -12.68 4.26
N ILE A 34 -6.98 -13.65 5.18
CA ILE A 34 -8.01 -14.65 5.51
C ILE A 34 -9.27 -13.96 6.05
N ALA A 35 -9.13 -12.95 6.91
CA ALA A 35 -10.27 -12.19 7.41
C ALA A 35 -11.02 -11.48 6.27
N TYR A 36 -10.31 -10.78 5.38
CA TYR A 36 -10.94 -10.12 4.23
C TYR A 36 -11.64 -11.08 3.28
N ILE A 37 -11.04 -12.26 3.02
CA ILE A 37 -11.70 -13.32 2.24
C ILE A 37 -12.97 -13.79 2.95
N SER A 38 -12.91 -14.04 4.26
CA SER A 38 -14.04 -14.52 5.07
C SER A 38 -15.20 -13.52 5.12
N PHE A 39 -14.89 -12.22 5.10
CA PHE A 39 -15.91 -11.16 5.04
C PHE A 39 -16.42 -10.86 3.63
N GLY A 40 -15.90 -11.54 2.60
CA GLY A 40 -16.31 -11.37 1.21
C GLY A 40 -15.88 -10.03 0.62
N ILE A 41 -14.68 -9.56 0.97
CA ILE A 41 -14.10 -8.34 0.39
C ILE A 41 -13.55 -8.63 -1.00
N TYR A 42 -13.87 -7.75 -1.95
CA TYR A 42 -13.43 -7.77 -3.34
C TYR A 42 -11.89 -7.79 -3.39
N PRO A 43 -11.28 -8.67 -4.20
CA PRO A 43 -11.90 -9.41 -5.31
C PRO A 43 -12.63 -10.72 -4.94
N PHE A 44 -12.59 -11.15 -3.67
CA PHE A 44 -13.09 -12.48 -3.26
C PHE A 44 -14.59 -12.52 -2.95
N GLY A 45 -15.25 -11.36 -2.86
CA GLY A 45 -16.70 -11.26 -2.70
C GLY A 45 -17.23 -9.92 -3.19
N GLY A 46 -18.51 -9.65 -2.90
CA GLY A 46 -19.21 -8.47 -3.41
C GLY A 46 -19.07 -7.19 -2.56
N ARG A 47 -18.39 -7.25 -1.41
CA ARG A 47 -18.17 -6.08 -0.55
C ARG A 47 -16.83 -5.44 -0.88
N SER A 48 -16.65 -4.13 -0.71
CA SER A 48 -15.39 -3.47 -1.02
C SER A 48 -14.63 -3.08 0.25
N VAL A 49 -13.31 -2.90 0.12
CA VAL A 49 -12.47 -2.26 1.14
C VAL A 49 -12.82 -0.78 1.31
N LEU A 50 -13.50 -0.19 0.33
CA LEU A 50 -14.02 1.17 0.37
C LEU A 50 -15.12 1.28 1.43
N SER A 51 -14.78 1.83 2.59
CA SER A 51 -15.72 2.06 3.70
C SER A 51 -15.71 3.54 4.12
N LEU A 52 -16.88 4.08 4.45
CA LEU A 52 -17.07 5.45 4.95
C LEU A 52 -16.33 6.49 4.07
N ASP A 53 -15.42 7.26 4.66
CA ASP A 53 -14.66 8.31 3.99
C ASP A 53 -13.73 7.78 2.89
N LEU A 54 -13.30 6.52 2.99
CA LEU A 54 -12.50 5.91 1.94
C LEU A 54 -13.29 5.80 0.64
N ASN A 55 -14.58 5.47 0.74
CA ASN A 55 -15.49 5.45 -0.41
C ASN A 55 -15.94 6.86 -0.81
N ALA A 56 -16.28 7.70 0.16
CA ALA A 56 -16.91 8.99 -0.11
C ALA A 56 -15.94 10.06 -0.61
N GLN A 57 -14.65 10.00 -0.23
CA GLN A 57 -13.70 11.08 -0.47
C GLN A 57 -12.32 10.57 -0.92
N TYR A 58 -11.74 9.61 -0.21
CA TYR A 58 -10.32 9.32 -0.40
C TYR A 58 -10.04 8.56 -1.70
N VAL A 59 -10.94 7.66 -2.12
CA VAL A 59 -10.80 6.94 -3.40
C VAL A 59 -10.61 7.91 -4.55
N PHE A 60 -11.29 9.04 -4.52
CA PHE A 60 -11.16 10.08 -5.52
C PHE A 60 -9.75 10.69 -5.49
N TYR A 61 -9.12 10.88 -4.33
CA TYR A 61 -7.74 11.39 -4.30
C TYR A 61 -6.75 10.39 -4.90
N PHE A 62 -6.89 9.10 -4.60
CA PHE A 62 -6.05 8.05 -5.23
C PHE A 62 -6.25 8.01 -6.74
N ASP A 63 -7.50 8.13 -7.19
CA ASP A 63 -7.88 8.15 -8.60
C ASP A 63 -7.28 9.35 -9.35
N TYR A 64 -7.29 10.54 -8.75
CA TYR A 64 -6.69 11.74 -9.36
C TYR A 64 -5.17 11.62 -9.50
N VAL A 65 -4.47 10.95 -8.58
CA VAL A 65 -3.03 10.75 -8.74
C VAL A 65 -2.71 9.87 -9.96
N HIS A 66 -3.62 9.00 -10.41
CA HIS A 66 -3.46 8.34 -11.71
C HIS A 66 -3.47 9.34 -12.88
N ASP A 67 -4.29 10.39 -12.81
CA ASP A 67 -4.31 11.45 -13.83
C ASP A 67 -3.03 12.32 -13.76
N VAL A 68 -2.50 12.58 -12.57
CA VAL A 68 -1.19 13.24 -12.42
C VAL A 68 -0.06 12.42 -13.04
N ILE A 69 -0.01 11.12 -12.75
CA ILE A 69 1.06 10.23 -13.24
C ILE A 69 0.91 9.94 -14.74
N GLY A 70 -0.32 9.67 -15.21
CA GLY A 70 -0.58 9.20 -16.57
C GLY A 70 -0.83 10.31 -17.58
N ASN A 71 -1.47 11.41 -17.17
CA ASN A 71 -1.90 12.49 -18.05
C ASN A 71 -1.13 13.81 -17.80
N GLY A 72 -0.21 13.83 -16.83
CA GLY A 72 0.63 15.00 -16.51
C GLY A 72 -0.14 16.13 -15.83
N GLU A 73 -1.25 15.83 -15.15
CA GLU A 73 -1.98 16.83 -14.37
C GLU A 73 -1.14 17.38 -13.20
N SER A 74 -1.51 18.55 -12.69
CA SER A 74 -0.77 19.17 -11.60
C SER A 74 -1.09 18.52 -10.26
N LEU A 75 -0.03 18.15 -9.53
CA LEU A 75 -0.12 17.72 -8.12
C LEU A 75 -0.50 18.89 -7.20
N MET A 76 -0.30 20.12 -7.65
CA MET A 76 -0.53 21.33 -6.84
C MET A 76 -1.94 21.88 -6.99
N TYR A 77 -2.57 21.67 -8.15
CA TYR A 77 -3.84 22.30 -8.47
C TYR A 77 -4.69 21.43 -9.39
N SER A 78 -5.98 21.30 -9.07
CA SER A 78 -6.95 20.52 -9.85
C SER A 78 -8.04 21.43 -10.43
N TRP A 79 -8.18 21.42 -11.76
CA TRP A 79 -9.20 22.19 -12.49
C TRP A 79 -10.54 21.45 -12.67
N SER A 80 -10.54 20.13 -12.52
CA SER A 80 -11.68 19.24 -12.84
C SER A 80 -12.60 18.93 -11.66
N ARG A 81 -12.30 19.44 -10.46
CA ARG A 81 -13.11 19.21 -9.26
C ARG A 81 -13.90 20.44 -8.86
N ASN A 82 -15.13 20.21 -8.38
CA ASN A 82 -16.10 21.21 -7.91
C ASN A 82 -15.59 22.19 -6.82
N LEU A 83 -14.39 21.97 -6.27
CA LEU A 83 -13.64 22.95 -5.49
C LEU A 83 -12.27 23.13 -6.16
N SER A 84 -12.18 24.09 -7.07
CA SER A 84 -10.92 24.63 -7.57
C SER A 84 -10.08 25.09 -6.36
N GLY A 85 -8.95 24.44 -6.09
CA GLY A 85 -8.17 24.71 -4.89
C GLY A 85 -6.83 23.97 -4.84
N GLU A 86 -6.02 24.36 -3.84
CA GLU A 86 -4.72 23.77 -3.52
C GLU A 86 -4.83 22.27 -3.24
N PHE A 87 -4.38 21.47 -4.20
CA PHE A 87 -4.44 20.01 -4.13
C PHE A 87 -3.24 19.41 -3.38
N MET A 88 -2.14 20.17 -3.30
CA MET A 88 -0.92 19.77 -2.59
C MET A 88 -1.18 19.47 -1.11
N GLY A 89 -1.94 20.36 -0.43
CA GLY A 89 -2.25 20.19 0.99
C GLY A 89 -3.11 18.96 1.27
N ILE A 90 -4.05 18.66 0.36
CA ILE A 90 -4.95 17.50 0.47
C ILE A 90 -4.18 16.20 0.27
N ILE A 91 -3.30 16.12 -0.74
CA ILE A 91 -2.41 14.96 -0.91
C ILE A 91 -1.49 14.82 0.30
N GLY A 92 -0.88 15.91 0.76
CA GLY A 92 0.00 15.86 1.93
C GLY A 92 -0.72 15.33 3.17
N TYR A 93 -1.96 15.77 3.41
CA TYR A 93 -2.72 15.37 4.59
C TYR A 93 -3.24 13.92 4.51
N TYR A 94 -3.76 13.48 3.35
CA TYR A 94 -4.41 12.16 3.22
C TYR A 94 -3.55 11.09 2.55
N LEU A 95 -2.56 11.48 1.73
CA LEU A 95 -1.78 10.58 0.88
C LEU A 95 -0.26 10.67 1.11
N ALA A 96 0.20 11.19 2.25
CA ALA A 96 1.63 11.21 2.60
C ALA A 96 2.27 9.82 2.86
N SER A 97 1.51 8.73 2.78
CA SER A 97 2.04 7.39 3.08
C SER A 97 2.87 6.83 1.91
N PRO A 98 4.09 6.31 2.14
CA PRO A 98 4.89 5.68 1.08
C PRO A 98 4.24 4.41 0.52
N PHE A 99 3.32 3.79 1.26
CA PHE A 99 2.55 2.63 0.81
C PHE A 99 1.57 2.96 -0.32
N ASN A 100 1.26 4.23 -0.55
CA ASN A 100 0.32 4.64 -1.60
C ASN A 100 0.83 4.30 -3.01
N ILE A 101 2.15 4.16 -3.18
CA ILE A 101 2.77 3.66 -4.41
C ILE A 101 2.19 2.30 -4.80
N LEU A 102 1.85 1.45 -3.83
CA LEU A 102 1.22 0.15 -4.08
C LEU A 102 -0.14 0.28 -4.74
N VAL A 103 -0.85 1.40 -4.57
CA VAL A 103 -2.12 1.65 -5.25
C VAL A 103 -1.86 1.98 -6.72
N TRP A 104 -0.90 2.86 -6.99
CA TRP A 104 -0.65 3.38 -8.33
C TRP A 104 0.11 2.44 -9.27
N ILE A 105 0.67 1.35 -8.74
CA ILE A 105 1.21 0.24 -9.55
C ILE A 105 0.06 -0.52 -10.24
N PHE A 106 -1.13 -0.56 -9.65
CA PHE A 106 -2.29 -1.19 -10.26
C PHE A 106 -2.91 -0.27 -11.33
N PRO A 107 -3.55 -0.84 -12.36
CA PRO A 107 -4.31 -0.02 -13.30
C PRO A 107 -5.46 0.67 -12.57
N ARG A 108 -5.89 1.84 -13.07
CA ARG A 108 -6.99 2.65 -12.50
C ARG A 108 -8.27 1.84 -12.27
N SER A 109 -8.56 0.86 -13.14
CA SER A 109 -9.72 -0.04 -13.01
C SER A 109 -9.67 -0.99 -11.81
N MET A 110 -8.48 -1.20 -11.23
CA MET A 110 -8.22 -2.09 -10.09
C MET A 110 -7.80 -1.31 -8.84
N ILE A 111 -8.29 -0.07 -8.69
CA ILE A 111 -7.92 0.80 -7.56
C ILE A 111 -8.29 0.17 -6.21
N THR A 112 -9.37 -0.61 -6.16
CA THR A 112 -9.82 -1.33 -4.97
C THR A 112 -8.83 -2.40 -4.53
N GLU A 113 -8.24 -3.13 -5.48
CA GLU A 113 -7.21 -4.15 -5.26
C GLU A 113 -5.88 -3.52 -4.86
N GLY A 114 -5.55 -2.37 -5.46
CA GLY A 114 -4.41 -1.55 -5.04
C GLY A 114 -4.54 -1.10 -3.59
N LEU A 115 -5.72 -0.60 -3.20
CA LEU A 115 -6.02 -0.20 -1.82
C LEU A 115 -5.98 -1.38 -0.85
N LEU A 116 -6.52 -2.54 -1.23
CA LEU A 116 -6.45 -3.77 -0.44
C LEU A 116 -4.99 -4.19 -0.23
N THR A 117 -4.18 -4.19 -1.29
CA THR A 117 -2.75 -4.53 -1.25
C THR A 117 -1.99 -3.58 -0.34
N MET A 118 -2.26 -2.28 -0.46
CA MET A 118 -1.70 -1.26 0.43
C MET A 118 -2.04 -1.54 1.90
N MET A 119 -3.29 -1.88 2.22
CA MET A 119 -3.68 -2.20 3.60
C MET A 119 -2.94 -3.42 4.13
N LEU A 120 -2.89 -4.51 3.36
CA LEU A 120 -2.16 -5.72 3.75
C LEU A 120 -0.69 -5.43 4.00
N ALA A 121 -0.03 -4.68 3.11
CA ALA A 121 1.37 -4.29 3.29
C ALA A 121 1.60 -3.47 4.57
N LYS A 122 0.66 -2.58 4.93
CA LYS A 122 0.72 -1.83 6.20
C LYS A 122 0.63 -2.78 7.41
N PHE A 123 -0.27 -3.76 7.40
CA PHE A 123 -0.34 -4.77 8.48
C PHE A 123 0.96 -5.56 8.63
N GLY A 124 1.56 -5.99 7.51
CA GLY A 124 2.86 -6.65 7.55
C GLY A 124 3.96 -5.75 8.11
N ALA A 125 3.99 -4.48 7.70
CA ALA A 125 4.96 -3.52 8.21
C ALA A 125 4.81 -3.29 9.73
N CYS A 126 3.58 -3.22 10.25
CA CYS A 126 3.33 -3.16 11.70
C CYS A 126 3.90 -4.37 12.44
N GLY A 127 3.80 -5.56 11.86
CA GLY A 127 4.39 -6.78 12.44
C GLY A 127 5.92 -6.72 12.49
N VAL A 128 6.55 -6.26 11.41
CA VAL A 128 8.01 -6.08 11.34
C VAL A 128 8.50 -5.03 12.35
N THR A 129 7.86 -3.87 12.42
CA THR A 129 8.29 -2.81 13.35
C THR A 129 8.12 -3.22 14.80
N PHE A 130 7.06 -3.96 15.14
CA PHE A 130 6.89 -4.53 16.47
C PHE A 130 7.96 -5.58 16.79
N ALA A 131 8.26 -6.48 15.84
CA ALA A 131 9.33 -7.46 16.03
C ALA A 131 10.69 -6.79 16.25
N LEU A 132 11.00 -5.72 15.52
CA LEU A 132 12.23 -4.93 15.71
C LEU A 132 12.25 -4.18 17.05
N PHE A 133 11.10 -3.71 17.54
CA PHE A 133 11.01 -3.05 18.84
C PHE A 133 11.22 -4.02 20.01
N CYS A 134 10.77 -5.27 19.86
CA CYS A 134 10.90 -6.30 20.89
C CYS A 134 12.26 -7.02 20.91
N THR A 135 13.13 -6.80 19.91
CA THR A 135 14.48 -7.37 19.83
C THR A 135 15.54 -6.36 20.26
#